data_AF-A0A076F841-F1
#
_entry.id   AF-A0A076F841-F1
#
_cell.length_a   1.000
_cell.length_b   1.000
_cell.length_c   1.000
_cell.angle_alpha   90.00
_cell.angle_beta   90.00
_cell.angle_gamma   90.00
#
_symmetry.space_group_name_H-M   'P 1'
#
loop_
_entity.id
_entity.type
_entity.pdbx_description
1 polymer ?
#
loop_
_entity_poly.entity_id
_entity_poly.type
_entity_poly.pdbx_seq_one_letter_code
_entity_poly.pdbx_strand_id
1 'polypeptide(L)' 'MQWLDEFKTALVSEDLSKIDELTNNYPSSMNLEEMKCAAALIQDATNLFKQKQEKLDIEFQKIKKAKQYSI' A
#
# COMPACT_ATOMS: atom_id res chain seq x y z
N MET A 1 -8.33 -15.61 9.45
CA MET A 1 -9.46 -15.01 8.69
C MET A 1 -9.19 -15.03 7.19
N GLN A 2 -10.22 -15.18 6.34
CA GLN A 2 -10.07 -14.95 4.88
C GLN A 2 -9.59 -13.53 4.57
N TRP A 3 -10.15 -12.51 5.23
CA TRP A 3 -9.75 -11.11 5.03
C TRP A 3 -8.26 -10.85 5.27
N LEU A 4 -7.68 -11.38 6.35
CA LEU A 4 -6.25 -11.21 6.64
C LEU A 4 -5.35 -11.92 5.61
N ASP A 5 -5.78 -13.07 5.12
CA ASP A 5 -5.04 -13.86 4.13
C ASP A 5 -5.08 -13.19 2.75
N GLU A 6 -6.25 -12.67 2.37
CA GLU A 6 -6.43 -11.85 1.18
C GLU A 6 -5.64 -10.54 1.27
N PHE A 7 -5.62 -9.88 2.43
CA PHE A 7 -4.84 -8.65 2.64
C PHE A 7 -3.34 -8.91 2.53
N LYS A 8 -2.84 -10.01 3.12
CA LYS A 8 -1.44 -10.44 2.95
C LYS A 8 -1.11 -10.73 1.49
N THR A 9 -1.97 -11.45 0.79
CA THR A 9 -1.77 -11.78 -0.62
C THR A 9 -1.77 -10.54 -1.50
N ALA A 10 -2.70 -9.60 -1.24
CA ALA A 10 -2.76 -8.31 -1.92
C ALA A 10 -1.51 -7.47 -1.65
N LEU A 11 -1.00 -7.47 -0.41
CA LEU A 11 0.24 -6.80 -0.04
C LEU A 11 1.44 -7.37 -0.79
N VAL A 12 1.59 -8.70 -0.83
CA VAL A 12 2.68 -9.40 -1.52
C VAL A 12 2.61 -9.22 -3.03
N SER A 13 1.40 -9.21 -3.59
CA SER A 13 1.17 -8.98 -5.02
C SER A 13 1.20 -7.48 -5.39
N GLU A 14 1.40 -6.61 -4.39
CA GLU A 14 1.37 -5.15 -4.53
C GLU A 14 0.10 -4.62 -5.21
N ASP A 15 -1.02 -5.32 -5.01
CA ASP A 15 -2.30 -5.07 -5.66
C ASP A 15 -3.05 -3.95 -4.92
N LEU A 16 -2.69 -2.71 -5.25
CA LEU A 16 -3.17 -1.51 -4.55
C LEU A 16 -4.70 -1.39 -4.58
N SER A 17 -5.34 -1.83 -5.66
CA SER A 17 -6.80 -1.84 -5.79
C SER A 17 -7.44 -2.82 -4.81
N LYS A 18 -6.86 -4.02 -4.67
CA LYS A 18 -7.35 -5.02 -3.72
C LYS A 18 -7.12 -4.59 -2.26
N ILE A 19 -5.99 -3.94 -1.97
CA ILE A 19 -5.71 -3.37 -0.65
C ILE A 19 -6.74 -2.28 -0.29
N ASP A 20 -7.07 -1.39 -1.24
CA ASP A 20 -8.08 -0.34 -1.03
C ASP A 20 -9.48 -0.93 -0.79
N GLU A 21 -9.88 -1.93 -1.58
CA GLU A 21 -11.14 -2.66 -1.40
C GLU A 21 -11.22 -3.32 -0.01
N LEU A 22 -10.16 -4.01 0.40
CA LEU A 22 -10.11 -4.69 1.70
C LEU A 22 -10.06 -3.70 2.86
N THR A 23 -9.38 -2.56 2.70
CA THR A 23 -9.34 -1.48 3.70
C THR A 23 -10.72 -0.85 3.88
N ASN A 24 -11.47 -0.65 2.79
CA ASN A 24 -12.85 -0.16 2.85
C ASN A 24 -13.81 -1.21 3.42
N ASN A 25 -13.55 -2.50 3.18
CA ASN A 25 -14.32 -3.62 3.72
C ASN A 25 -13.68 -4.19 4.99
N TYR A 26 -13.30 -3.31 5.92
CA TYR A 26 -12.68 -3.74 7.18
C TYR A 26 -13.68 -4.54 8.03
N PRO A 27 -13.32 -5.78 8.46
CA PRO A 27 -14.26 -6.63 9.18
C PRO A 27 -14.52 -6.09 10.58
N SER A 28 -15.79 -6.02 10.96
CA SER A 28 -16.23 -5.45 12.25
C SER A 28 -16.01 -6.37 13.45
N SER A 29 -15.76 -7.66 13.23
CA SER A 29 -15.50 -8.64 14.29
C SER A 29 -14.17 -9.33 14.05
N MET A 30 -13.17 -8.93 14.82
CA MET A 30 -11.86 -9.59 14.89
C MET A 30 -11.52 -9.88 16.34
N ASN A 31 -10.78 -10.97 16.56
CA ASN A 31 -10.14 -11.23 17.84
C ASN A 31 -8.94 -10.30 18.03
N LEU A 32 -8.49 -10.10 19.28
CA LEU A 32 -7.37 -9.22 19.61
C LEU A 32 -6.11 -9.50 18.78
N GLU A 33 -5.80 -10.78 18.56
CA GLU A 33 -4.66 -11.20 17.75
C GLU A 33 -4.82 -10.86 16.27
N GLU A 34 -6.04 -11.02 15.73
CA GLU A 34 -6.34 -10.67 14.34
C GLU A 34 -6.33 -9.15 14.13
N MET A 35 -6.78 -8.35 15.11
CA MET A 35 -6.66 -6.89 15.09
C MET A 35 -5.19 -6.43 15.08
N LYS A 36 -4.33 -7.06 15.90
CA LYS A 36 -2.88 -6.75 15.88
C LYS A 36 -2.26 -7.09 14.54
N CYS A 37 -2.66 -8.22 13.95
CA CYS A 37 -2.18 -8.62 12.63
C CYS A 37 -2.66 -7.65 11.55
N ALA A 38 -3.93 -7.23 11.57
CA ALA A 38 -4.48 -6.24 10.66
C ALA A 38 -3.76 -4.89 10.78
N ALA A 39 -3.52 -4.41 12.00
CA ALA A 39 -2.81 -3.16 12.25
C ALA A 39 -1.38 -3.19 11.66
N ALA A 40 -0.66 -4.30 11.87
CA ALA A 40 0.67 -4.49 11.29
C ALA A 40 0.63 -4.49 9.75
N LEU A 41 -0.34 -5.19 9.15
CA LEU A 41 -0.49 -5.25 7.70
C LEU A 41 -0.85 -3.89 7.07
N ILE A 42 -1.73 -3.12 7.71
CA ILE A 42 -2.08 -1.76 7.27
C ILE A 42 -0.87 -0.83 7.37
N GLN A 43 -0.05 -0.98 8.42
CA GLN A 43 1.18 -0.22 8.56
C GLN A 43 2.21 -0.58 7.48
N ASP A 44 2.36 -1.87 7.16
CA ASP A 44 3.20 -2.34 6.07
C ASP A 44 2.72 -1.82 4.70
N ALA A 45 1.40 -1.87 4.46
CA ALA A 45 0.78 -1.30 3.27
C ALA A 45 1.10 0.20 3.16
N THR A 46 0.91 0.96 4.24
CA THR A 46 1.18 2.40 4.28
C THR A 46 2.65 2.71 3.93
N ASN A 47 3.58 1.91 4.43
CA ASN A 47 5.00 2.05 4.09
C ASN A 47 5.27 1.72 2.62
N LEU A 48 4.64 0.67 2.08
CA LEU A 48 4.76 0.32 0.66
C LEU A 48 4.25 1.46 -0.24
N PHE A 49 3.09 2.04 0.09
CA PHE A 49 2.53 3.19 -0.61
C PHE A 49 3.45 4.41 -0.55
N LYS A 50 4.01 4.73 0.63
CA LYS A 50 4.99 5.82 0.75
C LYS A 50 6.23 5.60 -0.09
N GLN A 51 6.81 4.40 -0.06
CA GLN A 51 7.99 4.09 -0.87
C GLN A 51 7.71 4.19 -2.37
N LYS A 52 6.53 3.74 -2.83
CA LYS A 52 6.13 3.93 -4.24
C LYS A 52 5.94 5.40 -4.58
N GLN A 53 5.33 6.17 -3.69
CA GLN A 53 5.14 7.61 -3.88
C GLN A 53 6.48 8.36 -3.97
N GLU A 54 7.44 8.05 -3.10
CA GLU A 54 8.77 8.65 -3.13
C GLU A 54 9.53 8.30 -4.41
N LYS A 55 9.48 7.04 -4.86
CA LYS A 55 10.08 6.64 -6.15
C LYS A 55 9.48 7.41 -7.32
N LEU A 56 8.15 7.53 -7.33
CA LEU A 56 7.43 8.23 -8.38
C LEU A 56 7.78 9.73 -8.39
N ASP A 57 7.88 10.38 -7.22
CA ASP A 57 8.32 11.78 -7.12
C ASP A 57 9.74 11.97 -7.68
N ILE A 58 10.67 11.07 -7.34
CA ILE A 58 12.05 11.11 -7.86
C ILE A 58 12.05 10.98 -9.39
N GLU A 59 11.26 10.08 -9.96
CA GLU A 59 11.13 9.93 -11.42
C GLU A 59 10.50 11.17 -12.06
N PHE A 60 9.46 11.75 -11.45
CA PHE A 60 8.88 13.01 -11.89
C PHE A 60 9.88 14.16 -11.86
N GLN A 61 10.70 14.27 -10.81
CA GLN A 61 11.76 15.27 -10.70
C GLN A 61 12.84 15.08 -11.77
N LYS A 62 13.20 13.84 -12.09
CA LYS A 62 14.12 13.52 -13.20
C LYS A 62 13.54 13.96 -14.54
N ILE A 63 12.28 13.65 -14.82
CA ILE A 63 11.59 14.08 -16.06
C ILE A 63 11.48 15.60 -16.13
N LYS A 64 11.13 16.26 -15.01
CA LYS A 64 11.04 17.72 -14.92
C LYS A 64 12.38 18.38 -15.21
N LYS A 65 13.47 17.88 -14.62
CA LYS A 65 14.84 18.34 -14.93
C LYS A 65 15.19 18.07 -16.39
N ALA A 66 14.93 16.87 -16.92
CA ALA A 66 15.21 16.54 -18.32
C ALA A 66 14.48 17.47 -19.31
N LYS A 67 13.23 17.85 -19.02
CA LYS A 67 12.48 18.86 -19.80
C LYS A 67 13.05 20.27 -19.63
N GLN A 68 13.57 20.62 -18.45
CA GLN A 68 14.16 21.93 -18.17
C GLN A 68 15.49 22.16 -18.90
N TYR A 69 16.22 21.10 -19.24
CA TYR A 69 17.47 21.15 -20.03
C TYR A 69 17.29 20.78 -21.52
N SER A 70 16.04 20.63 -22.00
CA SER A 70 15.72 20.37 -23.42
C SER A 70 15.33 21.65 -24.19
N ILE A 71 15.75 22.82 -23.72
CA ILE A 71 15.56 24.13 -24.38
C ILE A 71 16.93 24.78 -24.55
#